data_AF-A0A7G9SUC6-F1
#
_entry.id   AF-A0A7G9SUC6-F1
#
_cell.length_a   1.000
_cell.length_b   1.000
_cell.length_c   1.000
_cell.angle_alpha   90.00
_cell.angle_beta   90.00
_cell.angle_gamma   90.00
#
_symmetry.space_group_name_H-M   'P 1'
#
loop_
_entity.id
_entity.type
_entity.pdbx_description
1 polymer ?
#
loop_
_entity_poly.entity_id
_entity_poly.type
_entity_poly.pdbx_seq_one_letter_code
_entity_poly.pdbx_strand_id
1 'polypeptide(L)'
;MPPRLLLGLTLLLAPFANAQAPDPATKEYRVLLVGNSLIYTNNLPALLRAVGTSQSVAITTETYAAPGGKLDDRLDDGHVAAALRARRFDAVVLQEQGGHLAACMASAQEQRKAPCAASVQAYGKFVEQASEQGAKVLLFGTWGPDERWQGKLNRSVRMIAKQHDASVFDAAGALDALRKAQPEIKLYPDGTHPSTLASVMLALALYRDVTGNVPVAKDLRVAAPLLPVNAAVSPDSAMESQPGLAGNGKATLIPANLIEPLVKALPEPKGKDEEEGEGGRRGR
;
A
#
# COMPACT_ATOMS: atom_id res chain seq x y z
N MET A 1 -47.17 -77.65 -18.10
CA MET A 1 -46.32 -76.77 -17.28
C MET A 1 -45.61 -75.78 -18.19
N PRO A 2 -45.91 -74.46 -18.17
CA PRO A 2 -45.12 -73.49 -18.91
C PRO A 2 -43.94 -72.98 -18.06
N PRO A 3 -42.79 -72.65 -18.65
CA PRO A 3 -41.67 -72.08 -17.93
C PRO A 3 -41.86 -70.57 -17.74
N ARG A 4 -41.47 -70.08 -16.56
CA ARG A 4 -41.48 -68.67 -16.17
C ARG A 4 -40.27 -67.96 -16.79
N LEU A 5 -40.49 -66.90 -17.58
CA LEU A 5 -39.45 -65.93 -17.92
C LEU A 5 -39.23 -64.99 -16.73
N LEU A 6 -38.01 -64.95 -16.19
CA LEU A 6 -37.54 -63.89 -15.30
C LEU A 6 -36.77 -62.86 -16.13
N LEU A 7 -37.32 -61.66 -16.26
CA LEU A 7 -36.67 -60.51 -16.88
C LEU A 7 -35.77 -59.85 -15.83
N GLY A 8 -34.45 -60.00 -15.96
CA GLY A 8 -33.47 -59.34 -15.09
C GLY A 8 -33.26 -57.89 -15.51
N LEU A 9 -33.73 -56.95 -14.70
CA LEU A 9 -33.47 -55.52 -14.86
C LEU A 9 -32.06 -55.20 -14.34
N THR A 10 -31.11 -54.99 -15.25
CA THR A 10 -29.76 -54.53 -14.92
C THR A 10 -29.76 -53.00 -14.84
N LEU A 11 -29.67 -52.47 -13.62
CA LEU A 11 -29.53 -51.04 -13.37
C LEU A 11 -28.05 -50.64 -13.60
N LEU A 12 -27.76 -49.98 -14.72
CA LEU A 12 -26.46 -49.35 -14.95
C LEU A 12 -26.32 -48.11 -14.07
N LEU A 13 -25.52 -48.18 -13.02
CA LEU A 13 -25.04 -47.00 -12.31
C LEU A 13 -23.95 -46.32 -13.14
N ALA A 14 -24.26 -45.15 -13.69
CA ALA A 14 -23.25 -44.25 -14.25
C ALA A 14 -22.40 -43.65 -13.10
N PRO A 15 -21.08 -43.54 -13.25
CA PRO A 15 -20.24 -42.86 -12.27
C PRO A 15 -20.51 -41.36 -12.36
N PHE A 16 -21.10 -40.80 -11.30
CA PHE A 16 -21.13 -39.35 -11.12
C PHE A 16 -19.69 -38.89 -10.88
N ALA A 17 -19.02 -38.41 -11.93
CA ALA A 17 -17.81 -37.64 -11.79
C ALA A 17 -18.16 -36.35 -11.03
N ASN A 18 -17.74 -36.26 -9.77
CA ASN A 18 -17.75 -35.00 -9.03
C ASN A 18 -16.84 -34.02 -9.77
N ALA A 19 -17.41 -33.19 -10.62
CA ALA A 19 -16.76 -32.00 -11.11
C ALA A 19 -16.62 -31.06 -9.90
N GLN A 20 -15.46 -31.13 -9.23
CA GLN A 20 -15.08 -30.15 -8.22
C GLN A 20 -15.10 -28.79 -8.93
N ALA A 21 -16.00 -27.89 -8.52
CA ALA A 21 -15.98 -26.52 -9.02
C ALA A 21 -14.56 -25.96 -8.80
N PRO A 22 -13.96 -25.28 -9.79
CA PRO A 22 -12.68 -24.61 -9.56
C PRO A 22 -12.86 -23.68 -8.36
N ASP A 23 -11.94 -23.75 -7.39
CA ASP A 23 -11.92 -22.80 -6.28
C ASP A 23 -12.05 -21.39 -6.87
N PRO A 24 -12.91 -20.51 -6.31
CA PRO A 24 -13.01 -19.15 -6.80
C PRO A 24 -11.60 -18.56 -6.79
N ALA A 25 -11.11 -18.18 -7.98
CA ALA A 25 -9.75 -17.67 -8.13
C ALA A 25 -9.55 -16.56 -7.09
N THR A 26 -8.57 -16.75 -6.19
CA THR A 26 -8.27 -15.76 -5.17
C THR A 26 -7.89 -14.47 -5.90
N LYS A 27 -8.58 -13.38 -5.58
CA LYS A 27 -8.30 -12.08 -6.21
C LYS A 27 -6.84 -11.71 -5.92
N GLU A 28 -6.05 -11.59 -6.98
CA GLU A 28 -4.68 -11.09 -6.92
C GLU A 28 -4.69 -9.56 -7.04
N TYR A 29 -3.83 -8.89 -6.28
CA TYR A 29 -3.58 -7.45 -6.39
C TYR A 29 -2.13 -7.22 -6.81
N ARG A 30 -1.94 -6.43 -7.87
CA ARG A 30 -0.63 -5.98 -8.33
C ARG A 30 -0.44 -4.52 -7.91
N VAL A 31 0.53 -4.26 -7.06
CA VAL A 31 0.74 -2.94 -6.44
C VAL A 31 2.06 -2.35 -6.91
N LEU A 32 2.01 -1.16 -7.51
CA LEU A 32 3.18 -0.35 -7.83
C LEU A 32 3.45 0.62 -6.68
N LEU A 33 4.66 0.63 -6.12
CA LEU A 33 5.05 1.59 -5.09
C LEU A 33 6.16 2.50 -5.62
N VAL A 34 5.96 3.82 -5.52
CA VAL A 34 6.89 4.83 -6.04
C VAL A 34 7.26 5.80 -4.93
N GLY A 35 8.55 5.97 -4.66
CA GLY A 35 9.00 6.91 -3.63
C GLY A 35 10.47 6.77 -3.23
N ASN A 36 10.73 6.62 -1.94
CA ASN A 36 12.06 6.66 -1.36
C ASN A 36 12.22 5.78 -0.10
N SER A 37 13.10 6.19 0.82
CA SER A 37 13.40 5.51 2.09
C SER A 37 12.19 5.29 2.98
N LEU A 38 11.13 6.10 2.88
CA LEU A 38 9.91 5.85 3.65
C LEU A 38 9.15 4.61 3.18
N ILE A 39 9.36 4.19 1.93
CA ILE A 39 8.83 2.93 1.38
C ILE A 39 9.84 1.78 1.57
N TYR A 40 11.11 1.96 1.19
CA TYR A 40 12.02 0.80 1.21
C TYR A 40 12.50 0.42 2.62
N THR A 41 12.53 1.35 3.60
CA THR A 41 13.00 1.03 4.95
C THR A 41 12.10 -0.03 5.59
N ASN A 42 12.70 -1.03 6.23
CA ASN A 42 12.04 -2.25 6.71
C ASN A 42 11.33 -3.07 5.61
N ASN A 43 11.52 -2.74 4.34
CA ASN A 43 10.91 -3.41 3.20
C ASN A 43 9.37 -3.42 3.27
N LEU A 44 8.75 -2.23 3.32
CA LEU A 44 7.28 -2.10 3.32
C LEU A 44 6.59 -2.93 2.23
N PRO A 45 7.10 -3.04 0.98
CA PRO A 45 6.52 -3.91 -0.04
C PRO A 45 6.51 -5.39 0.37
N ALA A 46 7.61 -5.90 0.96
CA ALA A 46 7.64 -7.28 1.45
C ALA A 46 6.70 -7.51 2.65
N LEU A 47 6.58 -6.52 3.55
CA LEU A 47 5.61 -6.56 4.64
C LEU A 47 4.17 -6.61 4.10
N LEU A 48 3.83 -5.78 3.11
CA LEU A 48 2.51 -5.79 2.47
C LEU A 48 2.19 -7.17 1.85
N ARG A 49 3.13 -7.78 1.13
CA ARG A 49 2.99 -9.14 0.59
C ARG A 49 2.78 -10.20 1.67
N ALA A 50 3.51 -10.07 2.79
CA ALA A 50 3.37 -10.98 3.93
C ALA A 50 2.00 -10.83 4.59
N VAL A 51 1.49 -9.59 4.74
CA VAL A 51 0.12 -9.34 5.21
C VAL A 51 -0.87 -10.00 4.26
N GLY A 52 -0.81 -9.74 2.95
CA GLY A 52 -1.71 -10.36 1.97
C GLY A 52 -1.72 -11.88 2.06
N THR A 53 -0.54 -12.50 2.08
CA THR A 53 -0.38 -13.96 2.21
C THR A 53 -1.03 -14.48 3.50
N SER A 54 -0.86 -13.79 4.63
CA SER A 54 -1.49 -14.18 5.90
C SER A 54 -3.03 -14.15 5.83
N GLN A 55 -3.59 -13.31 4.97
CA GLN A 55 -5.04 -13.15 4.76
C GLN A 55 -5.58 -13.98 3.57
N SER A 56 -4.78 -14.87 2.98
CA SER A 56 -5.14 -15.63 1.77
C SER A 56 -5.45 -14.72 0.56
N VAL A 57 -4.85 -13.54 0.49
CA VAL A 57 -4.95 -12.58 -0.63
C VAL A 57 -3.58 -12.48 -1.30
N ALA A 58 -3.51 -12.84 -2.59
CA ALA A 58 -2.26 -12.72 -3.33
C ALA A 58 -1.97 -11.23 -3.61
N ILE A 59 -0.81 -10.75 -3.18
CA ILE A 59 -0.31 -9.41 -3.50
C ILE A 59 1.08 -9.56 -4.13
N THR A 60 1.25 -8.95 -5.30
CA THR A 60 2.56 -8.76 -5.93
C THR A 60 2.93 -7.29 -5.92
N THR A 61 4.22 -6.99 -5.74
CA THR A 61 4.72 -5.61 -5.67
C THR A 61 5.79 -5.36 -6.71
N GLU A 62 5.79 -4.16 -7.26
CA GLU A 62 6.90 -3.58 -8.01
C GLU A 62 7.20 -2.22 -7.39
N THR A 63 8.46 -1.98 -7.00
CA THR A 63 8.83 -0.80 -6.22
C THR A 63 9.94 -0.03 -6.91
N TYR A 64 9.69 1.26 -7.23
CA TYR A 64 10.71 2.19 -7.72
C TYR A 64 10.99 3.24 -6.65
N ALA A 65 12.14 3.11 -6.00
CA ALA A 65 12.54 4.00 -4.92
C ALA A 65 14.04 4.32 -4.98
N ALA A 66 14.44 5.47 -4.43
CA ALA A 66 15.84 5.77 -4.16
C ALA A 66 15.97 6.59 -2.86
N PRO A 67 17.11 6.50 -2.15
CA PRO A 67 17.34 7.27 -0.92
C PRO A 67 17.06 8.77 -1.10
N GLY A 68 16.17 9.32 -0.27
CA GLY A 68 15.83 10.75 -0.28
C GLY A 68 15.16 11.29 -1.56
N GLY A 69 14.80 10.42 -2.52
CA GLY A 69 14.24 10.82 -3.81
C GLY A 69 12.88 11.51 -3.69
N LYS A 70 12.59 12.36 -4.66
CA LYS A 70 11.29 13.02 -4.87
C LYS A 70 10.51 12.35 -6.01
N LEU A 71 9.23 12.66 -6.15
CA LEU A 71 8.42 12.11 -7.25
C LEU A 71 8.77 12.71 -8.61
N ASP A 72 9.22 13.96 -8.68
CA ASP A 72 9.71 14.56 -9.92
C ASP A 72 10.95 13.83 -10.45
N ASP A 73 11.88 13.46 -9.56
CA ASP A 73 13.04 12.63 -9.92
C ASP A 73 12.57 11.29 -10.54
N ARG A 74 11.57 10.62 -9.93
CA ARG A 74 11.01 9.35 -10.44
C ARG A 74 10.27 9.49 -11.77
N LEU A 75 9.67 10.65 -12.02
CA LEU A 75 9.03 10.94 -13.30
C LEU A 75 10.09 11.08 -14.40
N ASP A 76 11.16 11.82 -14.11
CA ASP A 76 12.25 12.10 -15.04
C ASP A 76 13.05 10.83 -15.38
N ASP A 77 13.24 9.93 -14.41
CA ASP A 77 13.88 8.62 -14.64
C ASP A 77 13.14 7.77 -15.70
N GLY A 78 11.83 7.96 -15.87
CA GLY A 78 11.01 7.29 -16.89
C GLY A 78 10.71 5.80 -16.67
N HIS A 79 11.36 5.16 -15.69
CA HIS A 79 11.16 3.73 -15.40
C HIS A 79 9.76 3.40 -14.88
N VAL A 80 9.17 4.26 -14.05
CA VAL A 80 7.79 4.11 -13.58
C VAL A 80 6.79 4.16 -14.74
N ALA A 81 6.96 5.12 -15.66
CA ALA A 81 6.13 5.23 -16.86
C ALA A 81 6.32 4.04 -17.81
N ALA A 82 7.51 3.44 -17.86
CA ALA A 82 7.75 2.21 -18.61
C ALA A 82 7.01 1.01 -17.97
N ALA A 83 7.05 0.88 -16.64
CA ALA A 83 6.33 -0.16 -15.91
C ALA A 83 4.81 -0.06 -16.11
N LEU A 84 4.24 1.15 -15.98
CA LEU A 84 2.80 1.42 -16.18
C LEU A 84 2.33 1.10 -17.61
N ARG A 85 3.19 1.23 -18.63
CA ARG A 85 2.88 0.83 -20.02
C ARG A 85 2.99 -0.67 -20.24
N ALA A 86 3.92 -1.33 -19.55
CA ALA A 86 4.21 -2.74 -19.77
C ALA A 86 3.29 -3.68 -18.97
N ARG A 87 2.71 -3.20 -17.87
CA ARG A 87 2.01 -4.02 -16.86
C ARG A 87 0.77 -3.31 -16.37
N ARG A 88 -0.28 -4.09 -16.07
CA ARG A 88 -1.45 -3.62 -15.33
C ARG A 88 -1.20 -3.73 -13.82
N PHE A 89 -1.62 -2.69 -13.10
CA PHE A 89 -1.61 -2.60 -11.65
C PHE A 89 -3.03 -2.34 -11.14
N ASP A 90 -3.38 -2.92 -10.00
CA ASP A 90 -4.65 -2.66 -9.32
C ASP A 90 -4.55 -1.43 -8.42
N ALA A 91 -3.36 -1.17 -7.87
CA ALA A 91 -3.07 0.00 -7.07
C ALA A 91 -1.69 0.60 -7.37
N VAL A 92 -1.61 1.93 -7.35
CA VAL A 92 -0.35 2.68 -7.44
C VAL A 92 -0.23 3.56 -6.20
N VAL A 93 0.85 3.40 -5.44
CA VAL A 93 1.14 4.15 -4.22
C VAL A 93 2.23 5.17 -4.52
N LEU A 94 1.91 6.45 -4.37
CA LEU A 94 2.80 7.56 -4.71
C LEU A 94 3.23 8.31 -3.45
N GLN A 95 4.51 8.21 -3.11
CA GLN A 95 5.12 8.87 -1.96
C GLN A 95 6.09 9.96 -2.41
N GLU A 96 5.73 11.22 -2.14
CA GLU A 96 6.66 12.35 -2.24
C GLU A 96 7.66 12.35 -1.10
N GLN A 97 8.79 13.05 -1.24
CA GLN A 97 9.98 13.02 -0.39
C GLN A 97 9.73 12.90 1.13
N GLY A 98 8.67 13.52 1.64
CA GLY A 98 8.21 13.44 3.02
C GLY A 98 7.38 14.66 3.36
N GLY A 99 7.69 15.33 4.47
CA GLY A 99 7.04 16.58 4.91
C GLY A 99 7.08 17.76 3.93
N HIS A 100 7.70 17.57 2.76
CA HIS A 100 7.86 18.48 1.64
C HIS A 100 6.55 19.14 1.17
N LEU A 101 5.42 18.42 1.25
CA LEU A 101 4.13 18.96 0.80
C LEU A 101 3.47 19.91 1.82
N ALA A 102 3.98 20.05 3.05
CA ALA A 102 3.29 20.80 4.11
C ALA A 102 3.08 22.29 3.82
N ALA A 103 3.86 22.92 2.94
CA ALA A 103 3.62 24.30 2.52
C ALA A 103 3.05 24.41 1.09
N CYS A 104 2.99 23.29 0.36
CA CYS A 104 2.77 23.26 -1.08
C CYS A 104 1.40 23.86 -1.46
N MET A 105 0.32 23.44 -0.80
CA MET A 105 -1.03 23.92 -1.12
C MET A 105 -1.49 25.09 -0.23
N ALA A 106 -0.56 25.82 0.41
CA ALA A 106 -0.90 26.91 1.32
C ALA A 106 -1.47 28.15 0.62
N SER A 107 -1.10 28.40 -0.65
CA SER A 107 -1.65 29.45 -1.50
C SER A 107 -1.39 29.14 -2.98
N ALA A 108 -2.13 29.80 -3.89
CA ALA A 108 -1.88 29.69 -5.33
C ALA A 108 -0.47 30.15 -5.75
N GLN A 109 0.17 31.02 -4.97
CA GLN A 109 1.54 31.45 -5.21
C GLN A 109 2.55 30.35 -4.84
N GLU A 110 2.35 29.70 -3.68
CA GLU A 110 3.22 28.58 -3.25
C GLU A 110 3.11 27.39 -4.18
N GLN A 111 1.91 27.11 -4.69
CA GLN A 111 1.67 26.04 -5.66
C GLN A 111 2.48 26.16 -6.95
N ARG A 112 2.82 27.39 -7.35
CA ARG A 112 3.58 27.66 -8.60
C ARG A 112 5.09 27.69 -8.39
N LYS A 113 5.56 27.62 -7.15
CA LYS A 113 6.98 27.65 -6.82
C LYS A 113 7.54 26.23 -6.77
N ALA A 114 8.78 26.09 -7.23
CA ALA A 114 9.56 24.93 -6.86
C ALA A 114 9.78 24.92 -5.33
N PRO A 115 9.78 23.75 -4.70
CA PRO A 115 9.63 22.43 -5.33
C PRO A 115 8.16 21.93 -5.48
N CYS A 116 7.18 22.63 -4.91
CA CYS A 116 5.77 22.24 -4.93
C CYS A 116 5.19 22.03 -6.34
N ALA A 117 5.46 22.94 -7.28
CA ALA A 117 4.97 22.83 -8.65
C ALA A 117 5.41 21.52 -9.33
N ALA A 118 6.65 21.09 -9.09
CA ALA A 118 7.19 19.85 -9.63
C ALA A 118 6.50 18.63 -9.00
N SER A 119 6.31 18.62 -7.67
CA SER A 119 5.57 17.55 -6.98
C SER A 119 4.13 17.41 -7.48
N VAL A 120 3.40 18.52 -7.61
CA VAL A 120 2.00 18.51 -8.10
C VAL A 120 1.95 18.01 -9.55
N GLN A 121 2.88 18.45 -10.40
CA GLN A 121 2.98 17.95 -11.77
C GLN A 121 3.27 16.44 -11.80
N ALA A 122 4.21 15.96 -10.98
CA ALA A 122 4.57 14.55 -10.91
C ALA A 122 3.38 13.68 -10.44
N TYR A 123 2.66 14.12 -9.40
CA TYR A 123 1.41 13.47 -9.00
C TYR A 123 0.40 13.43 -10.14
N GLY A 124 0.15 14.56 -10.81
CA GLY A 124 -0.80 14.60 -11.92
C GLY A 124 -0.44 13.65 -13.05
N LYS A 125 0.85 13.59 -13.42
CA LYS A 125 1.34 12.71 -14.50
C LYS A 125 1.22 11.23 -14.16
N PHE A 126 1.59 10.84 -12.94
CA PHE A 126 1.45 9.44 -12.52
C PHE A 126 0.00 9.02 -12.33
N VAL A 127 -0.84 9.91 -11.79
CA VAL A 127 -2.28 9.61 -11.62
C VAL A 127 -2.94 9.44 -12.98
N GLU A 128 -2.68 10.34 -13.94
CA GLU A 128 -3.16 10.23 -15.33
C GLU A 128 -2.79 8.86 -15.93
N GLN A 129 -1.49 8.50 -15.93
CA GLN A 129 -0.99 7.23 -16.49
C GLN A 129 -1.56 5.98 -15.80
N ALA A 130 -1.71 6.02 -14.47
CA ALA A 130 -2.23 4.90 -13.70
C ALA A 130 -3.74 4.71 -13.91
N SER A 131 -4.51 5.81 -13.92
CA SER A 131 -5.96 5.79 -14.12
C SER A 131 -6.36 5.37 -15.53
N GLU A 132 -5.55 5.68 -16.56
CA GLU A 132 -5.74 5.14 -17.92
C GLU A 132 -5.70 3.61 -17.96
N GLN A 133 -5.00 2.97 -17.02
CA GLN A 133 -4.96 1.51 -16.86
C GLN A 133 -6.03 0.97 -15.90
N GLY A 134 -6.83 1.84 -15.28
CA GLY A 134 -7.84 1.49 -14.29
C GLY A 134 -7.30 1.20 -12.90
N ALA A 135 -6.06 1.62 -12.60
CA ALA A 135 -5.47 1.43 -11.28
C ALA A 135 -6.02 2.44 -10.27
N LYS A 136 -6.26 2.00 -9.03
CA LYS A 136 -6.54 2.92 -7.90
C LYS A 136 -5.25 3.64 -7.50
N VAL A 137 -5.25 4.96 -7.43
CA VAL A 137 -4.06 5.72 -7.00
C VAL A 137 -4.20 6.15 -5.54
N LEU A 138 -3.16 5.85 -4.75
CA LEU A 138 -3.04 6.17 -3.32
C LEU A 138 -1.88 7.15 -3.11
N LEU A 139 -2.17 8.38 -2.69
CA LEU A 139 -1.15 9.33 -2.26
C LEU A 139 -0.74 9.01 -0.83
N PHE A 140 0.55 8.71 -0.64
CA PHE A 140 1.12 8.34 0.66
C PHE A 140 1.21 9.58 1.56
N GLY A 141 0.23 9.77 2.44
CA GLY A 141 0.16 10.88 3.39
C GLY A 141 1.14 10.70 4.54
N THR A 142 2.39 11.17 4.37
CA THR A 142 3.48 11.01 5.34
C THR A 142 3.27 11.83 6.62
N TRP A 143 4.24 11.74 7.53
CA TRP A 143 4.23 12.43 8.82
C TRP A 143 5.13 13.68 8.86
N GLY A 144 4.93 14.51 9.88
CA GLY A 144 5.73 15.69 10.20
C GLY A 144 6.22 15.74 11.65
N PRO A 145 7.03 16.74 12.02
CA PRO A 145 7.63 16.85 13.35
C PRO A 145 6.63 17.24 14.45
N ASP A 146 5.52 17.88 14.11
CA ASP A 146 4.50 18.34 15.05
C ASP A 146 3.09 18.38 14.43
N GLU A 147 2.06 18.56 15.27
CA GLU A 147 0.65 18.56 14.86
C GLU A 147 0.31 19.69 13.87
N ARG A 148 0.95 20.86 13.99
CA ARG A 148 0.71 21.99 13.10
C ARG A 148 1.25 21.68 11.71
N TRP A 149 2.44 21.12 11.63
CA TRP A 149 3.03 20.64 10.38
C TRP A 149 2.18 19.53 9.77
N GLN A 150 1.78 18.55 10.58
CA GLN A 150 0.94 17.44 10.15
C GLN A 150 -0.38 17.94 9.56
N GLY A 151 -1.05 18.89 10.21
CA GLY A 151 -2.29 19.46 9.71
C GLY A 151 -2.13 20.13 8.35
N LYS A 152 -1.01 20.81 8.09
CA LYS A 152 -0.75 21.40 6.77
C LYS A 152 -0.41 20.36 5.71
N LEU A 153 0.35 19.32 6.08
CA LEU A 153 0.69 18.20 5.21
C LEU A 153 -0.56 17.43 4.78
N ASN A 154 -1.42 17.07 5.74
CA ASN A 154 -2.70 16.41 5.49
C ASN A 154 -3.59 17.21 4.55
N ARG A 155 -3.72 18.52 4.79
CA ARG A 155 -4.49 19.40 3.90
C ARG A 155 -3.92 19.40 2.48
N SER A 156 -2.61 19.52 2.33
CA SER A 156 -1.98 19.60 1.01
C SER A 156 -2.15 18.29 0.23
N VAL A 157 -1.92 17.13 0.87
CA VAL A 157 -2.10 15.82 0.24
C VAL A 157 -3.55 15.60 -0.19
N ARG A 158 -4.53 15.94 0.66
CA ARG A 158 -5.96 15.85 0.30
C ARG A 158 -6.34 16.76 -0.87
N MET A 159 -5.81 17.99 -0.91
CA MET A 159 -6.06 18.91 -2.03
C MET A 159 -5.50 18.37 -3.34
N ILE A 160 -4.29 17.80 -3.33
CA ILE A 160 -3.68 17.18 -4.52
C ILE A 160 -4.46 15.93 -4.94
N ALA A 161 -4.83 15.06 -3.99
CA ALA A 161 -5.64 13.87 -4.26
C ALA A 161 -6.97 14.25 -4.93
N LYS A 162 -7.68 15.24 -4.39
CA LYS A 162 -8.92 15.77 -4.96
C LYS A 162 -8.72 16.38 -6.35
N GLN A 163 -7.64 17.12 -6.57
CA GLN A 163 -7.35 17.74 -7.86
C GLN A 163 -7.15 16.71 -8.98
N HIS A 164 -6.68 15.51 -8.65
CA HIS A 164 -6.34 14.46 -9.61
C HIS A 164 -7.23 13.22 -9.54
N ASP A 165 -8.34 13.24 -8.78
CA ASP A 165 -9.23 12.08 -8.57
C ASP A 165 -8.49 10.84 -8.02
N ALA A 166 -7.57 11.06 -7.08
CA ALA A 166 -6.87 10.02 -6.36
C ALA A 166 -7.37 9.92 -4.91
N SER A 167 -7.02 8.84 -4.21
CA SER A 167 -7.32 8.66 -2.78
C SER A 167 -6.08 8.92 -1.92
N VAL A 168 -6.26 9.22 -0.64
CA VAL A 168 -5.16 9.35 0.33
C VAL A 168 -4.97 8.05 1.09
N PHE A 169 -3.74 7.56 1.15
CA PHE A 169 -3.31 6.59 2.17
C PHE A 169 -2.83 7.36 3.42
N ASP A 170 -3.63 7.38 4.48
CA ASP A 170 -3.39 8.15 5.73
C ASP A 170 -2.35 7.46 6.63
N ALA A 171 -1.10 7.38 6.15
CA ALA A 171 0.00 6.75 6.86
C ALA A 171 0.30 7.44 8.19
N ALA A 172 0.25 8.78 8.24
CA ALA A 172 0.40 9.52 9.49
C ALA A 172 -0.69 9.18 10.52
N GLY A 173 -1.94 9.04 10.09
CA GLY A 173 -3.03 8.60 10.96
C GLY A 173 -2.82 7.19 11.51
N ALA A 174 -2.35 6.26 10.67
CA ALA A 174 -2.02 4.90 11.13
C ALA A 174 -0.89 4.90 12.18
N LEU A 175 0.16 5.70 11.98
CA LEU A 175 1.26 5.82 12.95
C LEU A 175 0.84 6.54 14.23
N ASP A 176 -0.03 7.56 14.14
CA ASP A 176 -0.59 8.21 15.32
C ASP A 176 -1.45 7.25 16.16
N ALA A 177 -2.22 6.38 15.50
CA ALA A 177 -2.98 5.35 16.19
C ALA A 177 -2.07 4.34 16.90
N LEU A 178 -0.96 3.93 16.27
CA LEU A 178 0.06 3.10 16.93
C LEU A 178 0.67 3.81 18.14
N ARG A 179 1.03 5.10 18.02
CA ARG A 179 1.56 5.90 19.14
C ARG A 179 0.62 5.93 20.33
N LYS A 180 -0.70 6.04 20.08
CA LYS A 180 -1.72 6.04 21.13
C LYS A 180 -1.89 4.67 21.78
N ALA A 181 -1.87 3.61 20.97
CA ALA A 181 -2.07 2.24 21.45
C ALA A 181 -0.83 1.68 22.19
N GLN A 182 0.37 2.10 21.79
CA GLN A 182 1.65 1.61 22.32
C GLN A 182 2.65 2.78 22.48
N PRO A 183 2.45 3.65 23.50
CA PRO A 183 3.22 4.89 23.68
C PRO A 183 4.71 4.66 23.99
N GLU A 184 5.09 3.48 24.46
CA GLU A 184 6.47 3.07 24.71
C GLU A 184 7.28 2.83 23.43
N ILE A 185 6.63 2.63 22.27
CA ILE A 185 7.33 2.42 21.00
C ILE A 185 7.90 3.74 20.51
N LYS A 186 9.21 3.75 20.28
CA LYS A 186 9.85 4.79 19.49
C LYS A 186 9.50 4.61 18.01
N LEU A 187 8.51 5.36 17.52
CA LEU A 187 8.05 5.28 16.12
C LEU A 187 9.15 5.61 15.11
N TYR A 188 9.96 6.63 15.40
CA TYR A 188 11.02 7.10 14.51
C TYR A 188 12.37 7.05 15.24
N PRO A 189 13.10 5.93 15.19
CA PRO A 189 14.35 5.78 15.92
C PRO A 189 15.41 6.84 15.62
N ASP A 190 15.43 7.34 14.38
CA ASP A 190 16.33 8.37 13.88
C ASP A 190 15.63 9.73 13.64
N GLY A 191 14.38 9.86 14.11
CA GLY A 191 13.57 11.07 13.94
C GLY A 191 12.83 11.18 12.61
N THR A 192 13.05 10.28 11.64
CA THR A 192 12.37 10.32 10.33
C THR A 192 11.80 8.97 9.90
N HIS A 193 12.62 7.92 9.90
CA HIS A 193 12.25 6.62 9.33
C HIS A 193 11.46 5.78 10.34
N PRO A 194 10.45 5.03 9.88
CA PRO A 194 9.65 4.19 10.78
C PRO A 194 10.50 3.08 11.39
N SER A 195 10.26 2.77 12.66
CA SER A 195 10.69 1.51 13.26
C SER A 195 10.07 0.33 12.50
N THR A 196 10.58 -0.88 12.74
CA THR A 196 10.02 -2.08 12.11
C THR A 196 8.53 -2.24 12.46
N LEU A 197 8.13 -2.03 13.72
CA LEU A 197 6.74 -2.16 14.14
C LEU A 197 5.84 -1.05 13.54
N ALA A 198 6.37 0.17 13.39
CA ALA A 198 5.70 1.23 12.63
C ALA A 198 5.50 0.83 11.15
N SER A 199 6.48 0.17 10.52
CA SER A 199 6.34 -0.31 9.14
C SER A 199 5.34 -1.46 9.01
N VAL A 200 5.19 -2.32 10.03
CA VAL A 200 4.13 -3.32 10.09
C VAL A 200 2.75 -2.65 10.16
N MET A 201 2.60 -1.60 10.97
CA MET A 201 1.36 -0.81 11.04
C MET A 201 1.00 -0.21 9.68
N LEU A 202 1.99 0.36 8.97
CA LEU A 202 1.80 0.87 7.61
C LEU A 202 1.40 -0.23 6.63
N ALA A 203 2.00 -1.42 6.70
CA ALA A 203 1.66 -2.54 5.83
C ALA A 203 0.22 -3.03 6.03
N LEU A 204 -0.25 -3.10 7.29
CA LEU A 204 -1.62 -3.47 7.63
C LEU A 204 -2.64 -2.43 7.13
N ALA A 205 -2.35 -1.15 7.34
CA ALA A 205 -3.19 -0.06 6.85
C ALA A 205 -3.23 -0.02 5.31
N LEU A 206 -2.08 -0.22 4.66
CA LEU A 206 -1.99 -0.26 3.20
C LEU A 206 -2.71 -1.48 2.62
N TYR A 207 -2.62 -2.65 3.26
CA TYR A 207 -3.40 -3.83 2.89
C TYR A 207 -4.91 -3.52 2.87
N ARG A 208 -5.41 -2.86 3.92
CA ARG A 208 -6.82 -2.43 3.98
C ARG A 208 -7.17 -1.49 2.82
N ASP A 209 -6.33 -0.51 2.54
CA ASP A 209 -6.62 0.50 1.52
C ASP A 209 -6.49 -0.03 0.08
N VAL A 210 -5.62 -1.03 -0.15
CA VAL A 210 -5.48 -1.72 -1.44
C VAL A 210 -6.63 -2.70 -1.67
N THR A 211 -6.99 -3.49 -0.66
CA THR A 211 -7.91 -4.64 -0.84
C THR A 211 -9.35 -4.34 -0.46
N GLY A 212 -9.59 -3.29 0.35
CA GLY A 212 -10.88 -3.02 0.99
C GLY A 212 -11.17 -3.90 2.22
N ASN A 213 -10.30 -4.85 2.55
CA ASN A 213 -10.52 -5.81 3.65
C ASN A 213 -9.75 -5.39 4.90
N VAL A 214 -10.39 -5.47 6.07
CA VAL A 214 -9.70 -5.27 7.36
C VAL A 214 -8.83 -6.50 7.65
N PRO A 215 -7.52 -6.35 7.93
CA PRO A 215 -6.65 -7.48 8.24
C PRO A 215 -6.98 -8.05 9.63
N VAL A 216 -6.89 -9.37 9.79
CA VAL A 216 -6.91 -10.00 11.13
C VAL A 216 -5.49 -10.34 11.59
N ALA A 217 -5.26 -10.34 12.90
CA ALA A 217 -3.95 -10.64 13.46
C ALA A 217 -3.55 -12.10 13.22
N LYS A 218 -2.46 -12.30 12.47
CA LYS A 218 -1.87 -13.59 12.12
C LYS A 218 -0.36 -13.44 12.02
N ASP A 219 0.36 -14.55 12.14
CA ASP A 219 1.80 -14.56 11.90
C ASP A 219 2.13 -14.07 10.48
N LEU A 220 3.11 -13.18 10.37
CA LEU A 220 3.64 -12.73 9.08
C LEU A 220 4.95 -13.45 8.81
N ARG A 221 5.01 -14.14 7.67
CA ARG A 221 6.24 -14.73 7.16
C ARG A 221 6.79 -13.85 6.05
N VAL A 222 7.75 -12.99 6.39
CA VAL A 222 8.35 -12.02 5.46
C VAL A 222 9.49 -12.69 4.70
N ALA A 223 9.26 -13.06 3.44
CA ALA A 223 10.22 -13.78 2.60
C ALA A 223 11.24 -12.87 1.88
N ALA A 224 11.64 -11.76 2.51
CA ALA A 224 12.65 -10.82 2.03
C ALA A 224 13.32 -10.15 3.25
N PRO A 225 14.57 -9.65 3.13
CA PRO A 225 15.22 -8.95 4.22
C PRO A 225 14.46 -7.67 4.57
N LEU A 226 14.36 -7.38 5.86
CA LEU A 226 14.04 -6.04 6.33
C LEU A 226 15.23 -5.14 6.00
N LEU A 227 14.98 -4.05 5.29
CA LEU A 227 16.05 -3.20 4.77
C LEU A 227 16.41 -2.09 5.76
N PRO A 228 17.71 -1.82 5.99
CA PRO A 228 18.13 -0.65 6.75
C PRO A 228 17.91 0.63 5.94
N VAL A 229 17.96 1.78 6.62
CA VAL A 229 17.80 3.12 6.01
C VAL A 229 18.82 3.37 4.89
N ASN A 230 20.05 2.85 5.04
CA ASN A 230 21.14 3.01 4.07
C ASN A 230 21.23 1.85 3.05
N ALA A 231 20.14 1.10 2.83
CA ALA A 231 20.10 0.08 1.79
C ALA A 231 20.44 0.68 0.41
N ALA A 232 21.23 -0.05 -0.37
CA ALA A 232 21.65 0.37 -1.71
C ALA A 232 20.53 0.14 -2.73
N VAL A 233 19.46 0.94 -2.64
CA VAL A 233 18.32 0.90 -3.56
C VAL A 233 18.59 1.85 -4.73
N SER A 234 18.62 1.30 -5.96
CA SER A 234 18.71 2.08 -7.20
C SER A 234 17.31 2.40 -7.76
N PRO A 235 17.10 3.55 -8.41
CA PRO A 235 15.86 3.83 -9.14
C PRO A 235 15.76 3.15 -10.51
N ASP A 236 16.86 2.59 -11.03
CA ASP A 236 16.96 2.15 -12.44
C ASP A 236 16.15 0.88 -12.74
N SER A 237 15.73 0.16 -11.69
CA SER A 237 14.98 -1.09 -11.79
C SER A 237 14.12 -1.30 -10.55
N ALA A 238 13.10 -2.14 -10.66
CA ALA A 238 12.28 -2.50 -9.52
C ALA A 238 13.12 -3.10 -8.39
N MET A 239 12.92 -2.63 -7.16
CA MET A 239 13.63 -3.08 -5.95
C MET A 239 13.59 -4.60 -5.79
N GLU A 240 12.45 -5.22 -6.12
CA GLU A 240 12.24 -6.67 -6.05
C GLU A 240 13.12 -7.47 -7.02
N SER A 241 13.72 -6.83 -8.02
CA SER A 241 14.64 -7.44 -8.97
C SER A 241 16.12 -7.18 -8.66
N GLN A 242 16.42 -6.30 -7.71
CA GLN A 242 17.78 -5.89 -7.40
C GLN A 242 18.50 -6.94 -6.53
N PRO A 243 19.76 -7.31 -6.85
CA PRO A 243 20.53 -8.26 -6.06
C PRO A 243 20.63 -7.86 -4.59
N GLY A 244 20.39 -8.82 -3.69
CA GLY A 244 20.45 -8.60 -2.24
C GLY A 244 19.18 -7.98 -1.63
N LEU A 245 18.27 -7.41 -2.43
CA LEU A 245 16.99 -6.85 -1.97
C LEU A 245 15.82 -7.83 -2.21
N ALA A 246 15.91 -8.66 -3.25
CA ALA A 246 14.89 -9.63 -3.65
C ALA A 246 14.65 -10.78 -2.65
N GLY A 247 15.54 -10.97 -1.67
CA GLY A 247 15.52 -12.08 -0.73
C GLY A 247 16.54 -13.18 -1.04
N ASN A 248 16.88 -13.96 -0.01
CA ASN A 248 17.83 -15.08 -0.10
C ASN A 248 17.18 -16.43 0.28
N GLY A 249 15.85 -16.51 0.22
CA GLY A 249 15.07 -17.67 0.64
C GLY A 249 14.84 -17.79 2.16
N LYS A 250 15.47 -16.94 2.98
CA LYS A 250 15.16 -16.86 4.42
C LYS A 250 13.91 -16.03 4.64
N ALA A 251 13.16 -16.40 5.69
CA ALA A 251 11.99 -15.66 6.11
C ALA A 251 12.14 -15.17 7.55
N THR A 252 11.72 -13.93 7.79
CA THR A 252 11.54 -13.37 9.13
C THR A 252 10.11 -13.62 9.58
N LEU A 253 9.94 -14.20 10.77
CA LEU A 253 8.63 -14.39 11.40
C LEU A 253 8.31 -13.18 12.28
N ILE A 254 7.16 -12.55 12.05
CA ILE A 254 6.58 -11.56 12.97
C ILE A 254 5.35 -12.23 13.60
N PRO A 255 5.37 -12.56 14.90
CA PRO A 255 4.31 -13.33 15.53
C PRO A 255 3.02 -12.50 15.69
N ALA A 256 1.87 -13.18 15.65
CA ALA A 256 0.54 -12.59 15.70
C ALA A 256 0.30 -11.72 16.95
N ASN A 257 0.93 -12.05 18.08
CA ASN A 257 0.79 -11.27 19.32
C ASN A 257 1.38 -9.86 19.22
N LEU A 258 2.36 -9.63 18.34
CA LEU A 258 2.86 -8.27 18.04
C LEU A 258 1.93 -7.50 17.08
N ILE A 259 1.07 -8.21 16.35
CA ILE A 259 0.19 -7.66 15.32
C ILE A 259 -1.20 -7.36 15.88
N GLU A 260 -1.66 -8.16 16.84
CA GLU A 260 -2.94 -7.97 17.52
C GLU A 260 -3.19 -6.54 18.01
N PRO A 261 -2.28 -5.88 18.75
CA PRO A 261 -2.50 -4.49 19.17
C PRO A 261 -2.53 -3.51 17.98
N LEU A 262 -1.80 -3.79 16.89
CA LEU A 262 -1.80 -2.95 15.69
C LEU A 262 -3.14 -3.03 14.97
N VAL A 263 -3.65 -4.25 14.74
CA VAL A 263 -4.95 -4.48 14.10
C VAL A 263 -6.08 -3.83 14.91
N LYS A 264 -6.06 -3.95 16.23
CA LYS A 264 -7.05 -3.28 17.11
C LYS A 264 -6.95 -1.75 17.06
N ALA A 265 -5.76 -1.21 16.83
CA ALA A 265 -5.51 0.22 16.77
C ALA A 265 -5.73 0.81 15.37
N LEU A 266 -5.84 0.00 14.31
CA LEU A 266 -6.06 0.52 12.96
C LEU A 266 -7.31 1.38 12.94
N PRO A 267 -7.23 2.63 12.46
CA PRO A 267 -8.41 3.45 12.28
C PRO A 267 -9.43 2.74 11.38
N GLU A 268 -10.72 2.97 11.57
CA GLU A 268 -11.69 2.57 10.56
C GLU A 268 -11.38 3.28 9.22
N PRO A 269 -11.65 2.64 8.07
CA PRO A 269 -11.52 3.32 6.80
C PRO A 269 -12.47 4.52 6.79
N LYS A 270 -11.92 5.74 6.63
CA LYS A 270 -12.75 6.95 6.51
C LYS A 270 -13.65 6.80 5.28
N GLY A 271 -14.96 6.89 5.49
CA GLY A 271 -15.92 6.94 4.40
C GLY A 271 -15.68 8.18 3.53
N LYS A 272 -16.06 8.12 2.25
CA LYS A 272 -15.94 9.25 1.31
C LYS A 272 -16.58 10.55 1.84
N ASP A 273 -17.55 10.44 2.75
CA ASP A 273 -18.34 11.56 3.27
C ASP A 273 -17.65 12.35 4.41
N GLU A 274 -16.63 11.78 5.08
CA GLU A 274 -15.88 12.52 6.11
C GLU A 274 -14.83 13.47 5.51
N GLU A 275 -14.47 13.29 4.23
CA GLU A 275 -13.58 14.22 3.51
C GLU A 275 -14.27 15.55 3.17
N GLU A 276 -15.61 15.61 3.20
CA GLU A 276 -16.40 16.82 2.93
C GLU A 276 -16.67 17.67 4.19
N GLY A 277 -16.53 17.11 5.39
CA GLY A 277 -17.03 17.69 6.64
C GLY A 277 -16.17 18.79 7.30
N GLU A 278 -14.88 18.91 6.99
CA GLU A 278 -13.99 19.89 7.67
C GLU A 278 -14.09 21.33 7.10
N GLY A 279 -14.87 21.57 6.03
CA GLY A 279 -15.02 22.89 5.40
C GLY A 279 -16.15 23.78 5.96
N GLY A 280 -17.04 23.24 6.80
CA GLY A 280 -18.34 23.85 7.07
C GLY A 280 -18.61 24.24 8.53
N ARG A 281 -17.68 24.91 9.22
CA ARG A 281 -18.02 25.50 10.54
C ARG A 281 -17.24 26.76 10.87
N ARG A 282 -17.43 27.81 10.06
CA ARG A 282 -17.28 29.22 10.49
C ARG A 282 -18.41 30.03 9.86
N GLY A 283 -19.40 30.38 10.67
CA GLY A 283 -20.55 31.14 10.22
C GLY A 283 -21.73 31.08 11.18
N ARG A 284 -21.52 31.57 12.41
CA ARG A 284 -22.49 32.32 13.20
C ARG A 284 -21.75 33.11 14.27
#